data_AF-A0A9P6Y463-F1
#
_entry.id   AF-A0A9P6Y463-F1
#
_cell.length_a   1.000
_cell.length_b   1.000
_cell.length_c   1.000
_cell.angle_alpha   90.00
_cell.angle_beta   90.00
_cell.angle_gamma   90.00
#
_symmetry.space_group_name_H-M   'P 1'
#
loop_
_entity.id
_entity.type
_entity.pdbx_description
1 polymer ?
#
loop_
_entity_poly.entity_id
_entity_poly.type
_entity_poly.pdbx_seq_one_letter_code
_entity_poly.pdbx_strand_id
1 'polypeptide(L)'
;MIQEHIPKEHPDNTASFESLNDEKKWKLSTGTIVEDVLYNFSKRCIVDHPACSMILDLDDTTYVKEKLFTIQEIDEMKKETPMNVTSRIPQDLVDYINHFNCDNLKDLRTRLADTQDWEKEEYDMNKHHDLDWIKHTIYSYIRLYESGELNTAQKEQWYNKHVWLPIDTVFDDINSIHIVA
;
A
#
# COMPACT_ATOMS: atom_id res chain seq x y z
N MET A 1 16.28 -19.33 -25.45
CA MET A 1 17.39 -19.10 -24.51
C MET A 1 16.78 -18.47 -23.28
N ILE A 2 16.84 -19.15 -22.13
CA ILE A 2 16.34 -18.60 -20.87
C ILE A 2 17.44 -17.65 -20.39
N GLN A 3 17.15 -16.34 -20.35
CA GLN A 3 18.03 -15.40 -19.66
C GLN A 3 18.07 -15.82 -18.20
N GLU A 4 19.24 -16.21 -17.70
CA GLU A 4 19.46 -16.36 -16.26
C GLU A 4 19.09 -15.04 -15.60
N HIS A 5 18.07 -15.08 -14.74
CA HIS A 5 17.69 -13.94 -13.93
C HIS A 5 18.81 -13.72 -12.91
N ILE A 6 19.71 -12.80 -13.22
CA ILE A 6 20.68 -12.29 -12.27
C ILE A 6 19.86 -11.49 -11.24
N PRO A 7 19.85 -11.89 -9.95
CA PRO A 7 19.17 -11.13 -8.92
C PRO A 7 19.70 -9.71 -8.95
N LYS A 8 18.82 -8.72 -9.06
CA LYS A 8 19.23 -7.33 -8.85
C LYS A 8 19.70 -7.21 -7.41
N GLU A 9 20.85 -6.57 -7.20
CA GLU A 9 21.24 -6.15 -5.86
C GLU A 9 20.12 -5.25 -5.32
N HIS A 10 19.65 -5.56 -4.11
CA HIS A 10 18.66 -4.74 -3.42
C HIS A 10 19.21 -3.32 -3.26
N PRO A 11 18.41 -2.26 -3.51
CA PRO A 11 18.84 -0.91 -3.22
C PRO A 11 19.31 -0.82 -1.78
N ASP A 12 20.52 -0.30 -1.60
CA ASP A 12 21.18 -0.24 -0.31
C ASP A 12 20.47 0.78 0.59
N ASN A 13 19.66 0.29 1.52
CA ASN A 13 18.93 1.11 2.48
C ASN A 13 19.81 1.61 3.65
N THR A 14 21.13 1.45 3.56
CA THR A 14 22.09 1.93 4.56
C THR A 14 21.93 3.41 4.85
N ALA A 15 21.86 4.28 3.84
CA ALA A 15 21.72 5.73 4.06
C ALA A 15 20.42 6.08 4.82
N SER A 16 19.32 5.40 4.48
CA SER A 16 18.03 5.59 5.17
C SER A 16 18.11 5.11 6.62
N PHE A 17 18.66 3.92 6.84
CA PHE A 17 18.85 3.34 8.17
C PHE A 17 19.78 4.20 9.06
N GLU A 18 20.91 4.67 8.52
CA GLU A 18 21.87 5.50 9.23
C GLU A 18 21.31 6.90 9.58
N SER A 19 20.28 7.35 8.87
CA SER A 19 19.59 8.60 9.18
C SER A 19 18.58 8.50 10.33
N LEU A 20 18.27 7.27 10.79
CA LEU A 20 17.34 7.05 11.90
C LEU A 20 17.93 7.60 13.21
N ASN A 21 17.08 8.25 14.01
CA ASN A 21 17.46 8.65 15.35
C ASN A 21 17.44 7.43 16.29
N ASP A 22 18.60 7.04 16.81
CA ASP A 22 18.75 5.89 17.72
C ASP A 22 17.86 5.96 18.95
N GLU A 23 17.54 7.15 19.47
CA GLU A 23 16.65 7.32 20.62
C GLU A 23 15.17 7.02 20.30
N LYS A 24 14.82 7.00 19.01
CA LYS A 24 13.46 6.74 18.51
C LYS A 24 13.27 5.34 17.96
N LYS A 25 14.32 4.53 17.86
CA LYS A 25 14.21 3.14 17.41
C LYS A 25 13.39 2.33 18.39
N TRP A 26 12.65 1.36 17.87
CA TRP A 26 11.79 0.51 18.68
C TRP A 26 12.63 -0.50 19.47
N LYS A 27 12.73 -0.25 20.77
CA LYS A 27 13.45 -1.10 21.72
C LYS A 27 12.48 -1.96 22.51
N LEU A 28 12.60 -3.27 22.37
CA LEU A 28 11.82 -4.26 23.11
C LEU A 28 12.30 -4.38 24.57
N SER A 29 11.48 -5.00 25.41
CA SER A 29 11.75 -5.25 26.83
C SER A 29 13.02 -6.08 27.07
N THR A 30 13.39 -6.92 26.11
CA THR A 30 14.65 -7.68 26.08
C THR A 30 15.89 -6.83 25.81
N GLY A 31 15.70 -5.58 25.36
CA GLY A 31 16.74 -4.68 24.90
C GLY A 31 17.04 -4.78 23.41
N THR A 32 16.40 -5.72 22.69
CA THR A 32 16.48 -5.86 21.23
C THR A 32 15.95 -4.61 20.54
N ILE A 33 16.67 -4.12 19.53
CA ILE A 33 16.27 -2.99 18.69
C ILE A 33 15.74 -3.55 17.37
N VAL A 34 14.45 -3.35 17.09
CA VAL A 34 13.73 -4.00 15.99
C VAL A 34 14.30 -3.61 14.63
N GLU A 35 14.54 -2.31 14.41
CA GLU A 35 15.08 -1.79 13.15
C GLU A 35 16.48 -2.34 12.87
N ASP A 36 17.33 -2.45 13.89
CA ASP A 36 18.68 -3.00 13.76
C ASP A 36 18.63 -4.48 13.33
N VAL A 37 17.70 -5.26 13.88
CA VAL A 37 17.51 -6.67 13.50
C VAL A 37 17.03 -6.79 12.06
N LEU A 38 16.02 -6.00 11.66
CA LEU A 38 15.49 -6.01 10.29
C LEU A 38 16.53 -5.58 9.26
N TYR A 39 17.30 -4.52 9.55
CA TYR A 39 18.36 -4.04 8.68
C TYR A 39 19.50 -5.05 8.51
N ASN A 40 19.89 -5.74 9.58
CA ASN A 40 20.91 -6.78 9.49
C ASN A 40 20.39 -8.03 8.79
N PHE A 41 19.09 -8.32 8.89
CA PHE A 41 18.46 -9.41 8.16
C PHE A 41 18.35 -9.10 6.66
N SER A 42 17.91 -7.89 6.28
CA SER A 42 17.76 -7.50 4.88
C SER A 42 19.07 -7.58 4.10
N LYS A 43 20.20 -7.23 4.72
CA LYS A 43 21.53 -7.40 4.13
C LYS A 43 21.91 -8.84 3.80
N ARG A 44 21.20 -9.83 4.35
CA ARG A 44 21.38 -11.27 4.06
C ARG A 44 20.33 -11.82 3.10
N CYS A 45 19.29 -11.06 2.77
CA CYS A 45 18.23 -11.49 1.89
C CYS A 45 18.73 -11.56 0.44
N ILE A 46 18.65 -12.75 -0.16
CA ILE A 46 18.99 -12.97 -1.58
C ILE A 46 17.78 -12.66 -2.48
N VAL A 47 16.57 -12.76 -1.91
CA VAL A 47 15.30 -12.45 -2.56
C VAL A 47 14.60 -11.34 -1.81
N ASP A 48 13.74 -10.58 -2.49
CA ASP A 48 12.91 -9.54 -1.90
C ASP A 48 12.12 -10.08 -0.71
N HIS A 49 12.46 -9.56 0.47
CA HIS A 49 11.75 -9.79 1.71
C HIS A 49 11.20 -8.43 2.19
N PRO A 50 10.01 -8.35 2.81
CA PRO A 50 9.47 -7.09 3.33
C PRO A 50 10.45 -6.29 4.21
N ALA A 51 11.23 -7.00 5.04
CA ALA A 51 12.35 -6.44 5.82
C ALA A 51 13.37 -5.62 5.00
N CYS A 52 13.56 -5.91 3.70
CA CYS A 52 14.38 -5.08 2.82
C CYS A 52 13.89 -3.64 2.80
N SER A 53 12.58 -3.41 2.81
CA SER A 53 11.97 -2.07 2.85
C SER A 53 11.63 -1.60 4.27
N MET A 54 12.26 -2.18 5.31
CA MET A 54 11.95 -1.92 6.73
C MET A 54 10.49 -2.22 7.12
N ILE A 55 9.82 -3.08 6.37
CA ILE A 55 8.46 -3.52 6.68
C ILE A 55 8.54 -4.73 7.62
N LEU A 56 7.86 -4.64 8.76
CA LEU A 56 7.76 -5.71 9.76
C LEU A 56 6.43 -6.44 9.61
N ASP A 57 6.48 -7.71 9.21
CA ASP A 57 5.32 -8.60 9.18
C ASP A 57 5.32 -9.55 10.39
N LEU A 58 4.57 -9.22 11.43
CA LEU A 58 4.55 -10.01 12.68
C LEU A 58 3.97 -11.42 12.52
N ASP A 59 3.38 -11.76 11.37
CA ASP A 59 2.92 -13.11 11.05
C ASP A 59 3.91 -13.91 10.19
N ASP A 60 5.02 -13.30 9.77
CA ASP A 60 6.07 -13.99 9.03
C ASP A 60 6.87 -14.94 9.94
N THR A 61 6.64 -16.24 9.75
CA THR A 61 7.33 -17.30 10.49
C THR A 61 8.85 -17.32 10.28
N THR A 62 9.37 -16.68 9.23
CA THR A 62 10.80 -16.58 8.91
C THR A 62 11.57 -15.94 10.06
N TYR A 63 11.00 -14.92 10.71
CA TYR A 63 11.66 -14.23 11.81
C TYR A 63 12.01 -15.15 12.99
N VAL A 64 11.11 -16.07 13.35
CA VAL A 64 11.36 -17.05 14.41
C VAL A 64 12.24 -18.20 13.89
N LYS A 65 12.03 -18.67 12.66
CA LYS A 65 12.82 -19.75 12.04
C LYS A 65 14.30 -19.39 11.91
N GLU A 66 14.58 -18.16 11.48
CA GLU A 66 15.92 -17.58 11.35
C GLU A 66 16.46 -17.04 12.69
N LYS A 67 15.70 -17.20 13.79
CA LYS A 67 16.07 -16.80 15.15
C LYS A 67 16.41 -15.30 15.27
N LEU A 68 15.69 -14.47 14.52
CA LEU A 68 15.82 -13.02 14.55
C LEU A 68 15.12 -12.43 15.77
N PHE A 69 13.95 -12.99 16.09
CA PHE A 69 13.17 -12.65 17.27
C PHE A 69 12.71 -13.93 17.98
N THR A 70 12.57 -13.84 19.29
CA THR A 70 11.90 -14.86 20.10
C THR A 70 10.38 -14.73 19.98
N ILE A 71 9.66 -15.80 20.33
CA ILE A 71 8.18 -15.78 20.36
C ILE A 71 7.68 -14.68 21.31
N GLN A 72 8.37 -14.46 22.44
CA GLN A 72 8.02 -13.44 23.42
C GLN A 72 8.15 -12.03 22.85
N GLU A 73 9.20 -11.76 22.07
CA GLU A 73 9.39 -10.49 21.39
C GLU A 73 8.34 -10.26 20.30
N ILE A 74 7.97 -11.30 19.54
CA ILE A 74 6.85 -11.22 18.58
C ILE A 74 5.54 -10.89 19.29
N ASP A 75 5.24 -11.57 20.41
CA ASP A 75 4.02 -11.33 21.18
C ASP A 75 3.99 -9.93 21.81
N GLU A 76 5.14 -9.42 22.27
CA GLU A 76 5.32 -8.05 22.74
C GLU A 76 4.99 -7.05 21.62
N MET A 77 5.61 -7.21 20.45
CA MET A 77 5.37 -6.35 19.29
C MET A 77 3.90 -6.34 18.87
N LYS A 78 3.26 -7.52 18.81
CA LYS A 78 1.83 -7.65 18.47
C LYS A 78 0.92 -6.90 19.43
N LYS A 79 1.28 -6.87 20.71
CA LYS A 79 0.51 -6.19 21.76
C LYS A 79 0.66 -4.67 21.70
N GLU A 80 1.83 -4.18 21.30
CA GLU A 80 2.13 -2.75 21.10
C GLU A 80 1.69 -2.21 19.74
N THR A 81 1.33 -3.09 18.80
CA THR A 81 0.68 -2.76 17.53
C THR A 81 -0.86 -2.88 17.54
N PRO A 82 -1.64 -2.31 18.49
CA PRO A 82 -2.96 -1.88 18.08
C PRO A 82 -2.72 -0.68 17.17
N MET A 83 -2.55 -0.94 15.87
CA MET A 83 -2.90 0.05 14.86
C MET A 83 -4.39 0.29 15.05
N ASN A 84 -4.71 1.19 15.96
CA ASN A 84 -6.05 1.68 16.21
C ASN A 84 -6.41 2.49 14.97
N VAL A 85 -6.69 1.80 13.85
CA VAL A 85 -7.49 2.35 12.76
C VAL A 85 -8.90 2.47 13.32
N THR A 86 -9.07 3.42 14.24
CA THR A 86 -10.27 3.61 15.05
C THR A 86 -11.35 4.37 14.30
N SER A 87 -10.99 5.02 13.19
CA SER A 87 -11.95 5.64 12.29
C SER A 87 -12.47 4.57 11.33
N ARG A 88 -13.72 4.14 11.58
CA ARG A 88 -14.48 3.45 10.54
C ARG A 88 -14.62 4.37 9.33
N ILE A 89 -14.57 3.80 8.13
CA ILE A 89 -14.87 4.53 6.90
C ILE A 89 -16.24 5.20 7.07
N PRO A 90 -16.39 6.50 6.75
CA PRO A 90 -17.67 7.19 6.79
C PRO A 90 -18.74 6.40 6.01
N GLN A 91 -19.95 6.28 6.58
CA GLN A 91 -20.99 5.41 6.02
C GLN A 91 -21.46 5.87 4.64
N ASP A 92 -21.53 7.19 4.43
CA ASP A 92 -21.80 7.82 3.13
C ASP A 92 -20.77 7.42 2.07
N LEU A 93 -19.49 7.37 2.43
CA LEU A 93 -18.44 6.91 1.53
C LEU A 93 -18.58 5.41 1.22
N VAL A 94 -18.90 4.59 2.22
CA VAL A 94 -19.19 3.16 2.04
C VAL A 94 -20.37 2.96 1.09
N ASP A 95 -21.46 3.71 1.29
CA ASP A 95 -22.65 3.65 0.45
C ASP A 95 -22.34 4.08 -0.99
N TYR A 96 -21.49 5.11 -1.16
CA TYR A 96 -21.03 5.57 -2.46
C TYR A 96 -20.16 4.54 -3.19
N ILE A 97 -19.22 3.89 -2.50
CA ILE A 97 -18.44 2.78 -3.08
C ILE A 97 -19.38 1.62 -3.49
N ASN A 98 -20.32 1.26 -2.61
CA ASN A 98 -21.28 0.18 -2.86
C ASN A 98 -22.26 0.49 -4.00
N HIS A 99 -22.49 1.77 -4.34
CA HIS A 99 -23.26 2.16 -5.52
C HIS A 99 -22.67 1.58 -6.82
N PHE A 100 -21.36 1.37 -6.87
CA PHE A 100 -20.65 0.78 -8.01
C PHE A 100 -20.49 -0.74 -7.91
N ASN A 101 -21.00 -1.39 -6.86
CA ASN A 101 -20.92 -2.84 -6.70
C ASN A 101 -21.95 -3.55 -7.60
N CYS A 102 -21.60 -3.68 -8.88
CA CYS A 102 -22.44 -4.27 -9.92
C CYS A 102 -21.85 -5.59 -10.45
N ASP A 103 -22.72 -6.51 -10.88
CA ASP A 103 -22.30 -7.84 -11.38
C ASP A 103 -21.75 -7.81 -12.82
N ASN A 104 -21.91 -6.70 -13.54
CA ASN A 104 -21.46 -6.58 -14.93
C ASN A 104 -21.12 -5.14 -15.33
N LEU A 105 -20.33 -5.01 -16.41
CA LEU A 105 -19.82 -3.73 -16.92
C LEU A 105 -20.91 -2.79 -17.44
N LYS A 106 -22.01 -3.32 -17.98
CA LYS A 106 -23.10 -2.48 -18.52
C LYS A 106 -23.82 -1.74 -17.40
N ASP A 107 -24.11 -2.43 -16.30
CA ASP A 107 -24.76 -1.82 -15.14
C ASP A 107 -23.80 -0.84 -14.46
N LEU A 108 -22.52 -1.20 -14.35
CA LEU A 108 -21.48 -0.33 -13.82
C LEU A 108 -21.33 0.97 -14.65
N ARG A 109 -21.34 0.88 -15.99
CA ARG A 109 -21.38 2.05 -16.90
C ARG A 109 -22.61 2.91 -16.69
N THR A 110 -23.75 2.28 -16.41
CA THR A 110 -25.02 2.99 -16.15
C THR A 110 -24.92 3.79 -14.84
N ARG A 111 -24.44 3.17 -13.75
CA ARG A 111 -24.19 3.83 -12.46
C ARG A 111 -23.21 4.99 -12.58
N LEU A 112 -22.15 4.81 -13.36
CA LEU A 112 -21.15 5.84 -13.59
C LEU A 112 -21.71 7.08 -14.31
N ALA A 113 -22.75 6.90 -15.13
CA ALA A 113 -23.43 7.99 -15.80
C ALA A 113 -24.35 8.81 -14.87
N ASP A 114 -24.67 8.30 -13.67
CA ASP A 114 -25.46 9.02 -12.69
C ASP A 114 -24.67 10.26 -12.21
N THR A 115 -25.24 11.44 -12.46
CA THR A 115 -24.67 12.71 -12.03
C THR A 115 -25.04 12.98 -10.58
N GLN A 116 -24.05 13.02 -9.71
CA GLN A 116 -24.20 13.37 -8.31
C GLN A 116 -24.44 14.88 -8.14
N ASP A 117 -25.01 15.29 -7.01
CA ASP A 117 -25.33 16.70 -6.80
C ASP A 117 -24.08 17.56 -6.64
N TRP A 118 -23.01 17.03 -6.02
CA TRP A 118 -21.72 17.72 -5.93
C TRP A 118 -21.08 18.01 -7.30
N GLU A 119 -21.42 17.26 -8.35
CA GLU A 119 -20.95 17.48 -9.72
C GLU A 119 -21.66 18.66 -10.42
N LYS A 120 -22.81 19.09 -9.89
CA LYS A 120 -23.61 20.20 -10.42
C LYS A 120 -23.35 21.51 -9.66
N GLU A 121 -22.86 21.39 -8.43
CA GLU A 121 -22.50 22.50 -7.56
C GLU A 121 -21.04 22.92 -7.77
N GLU A 122 -20.60 23.94 -7.03
CA GLU A 122 -19.19 24.33 -7.03
C GLU A 122 -18.37 23.26 -6.31
N TYR A 123 -17.38 22.69 -7.02
CA TYR A 123 -16.52 21.66 -6.48
C TYR A 123 -15.69 22.20 -5.29
N ASP A 124 -15.74 21.51 -4.15
CA ASP A 124 -14.95 21.79 -2.95
C ASP A 124 -14.06 20.58 -2.66
N MET A 125 -12.75 20.76 -2.81
CA MET A 125 -11.74 19.71 -2.62
C MET A 125 -11.85 19.06 -1.23
N ASN A 126 -12.12 19.82 -0.17
CA ASN A 126 -12.15 19.26 1.18
C ASN A 126 -13.39 18.38 1.46
N LYS A 127 -14.38 18.39 0.56
CA LYS A 127 -15.64 17.65 0.71
C LYS A 127 -15.83 16.61 -0.38
N HIS A 128 -15.40 16.92 -1.60
CA HIS A 128 -15.75 16.15 -2.80
C HIS A 128 -14.57 15.35 -3.35
N HIS A 129 -13.34 15.56 -2.85
CA HIS A 129 -12.14 14.86 -3.32
C HIS A 129 -12.31 13.34 -3.32
N ASP A 130 -12.65 12.73 -2.18
CA ASP A 130 -12.80 11.27 -2.09
C ASP A 130 -13.87 10.73 -3.05
N LEU A 131 -14.98 11.47 -3.21
CA LEU A 131 -16.09 11.09 -4.10
C LEU A 131 -15.67 11.16 -5.57
N ASP A 132 -15.00 12.22 -5.96
CA ASP A 132 -14.47 12.41 -7.32
C ASP A 132 -13.41 11.35 -7.64
N TRP A 133 -12.48 11.11 -6.70
CA TRP A 133 -11.44 10.10 -6.82
C TRP A 133 -12.02 8.69 -7.00
N ILE A 134 -13.03 8.30 -6.19
CA ILE A 134 -13.72 7.00 -6.35
C ILE A 134 -14.31 6.88 -7.76
N LYS A 135 -15.08 7.89 -8.20
CA LYS A 135 -15.74 7.87 -9.51
C LYS A 135 -14.72 7.78 -10.64
N HIS A 136 -13.64 8.54 -10.56
CA HIS A 136 -12.54 8.53 -11.53
C HIS A 136 -11.82 7.16 -11.57
N THR A 137 -11.55 6.57 -10.41
CA THR A 137 -10.91 5.26 -10.29
C THR A 137 -11.76 4.17 -10.93
N ILE A 138 -13.06 4.14 -10.64
CA ILE A 138 -14.01 3.21 -11.25
C ILE A 138 -14.08 3.41 -12.76
N TYR A 139 -14.13 4.66 -13.25
CA TYR A 139 -14.09 4.96 -14.68
C TYR A 139 -12.83 4.37 -15.35
N SER A 140 -11.68 4.54 -14.73
CA SER A 140 -10.40 4.05 -15.22
C SER A 140 -10.36 2.51 -15.28
N TYR A 141 -10.83 1.83 -14.23
CA TYR A 141 -10.84 0.37 -14.18
C TYR A 141 -11.84 -0.26 -15.15
N ILE A 142 -13.01 0.34 -15.38
CA ILE A 142 -13.96 -0.16 -16.39
C ILE A 142 -13.28 -0.26 -17.76
N ARG A 143 -12.49 0.75 -18.16
CA ARG A 143 -11.75 0.72 -19.44
C ARG A 143 -10.74 -0.43 -19.49
N LEU A 144 -10.09 -0.73 -18.37
CA LEU A 144 -9.15 -1.84 -18.29
C LEU A 144 -9.87 -3.19 -18.41
N TYR A 145 -11.01 -3.38 -17.74
CA TYR A 145 -11.83 -4.57 -17.89
C TYR A 145 -12.35 -4.76 -19.32
N GLU A 146 -12.84 -3.70 -19.96
CA GLU A 146 -13.33 -3.74 -21.34
C GLU A 146 -12.22 -4.03 -22.35
N SER A 147 -11.02 -3.50 -22.13
CA SER A 147 -9.87 -3.76 -23.00
C SER A 147 -9.35 -5.20 -22.89
N GLY A 148 -9.60 -5.88 -21.78
CA GLY A 148 -9.08 -7.20 -21.48
C GLY A 148 -7.59 -7.23 -21.11
N GLU A 149 -6.91 -6.08 -21.00
CA GLU A 149 -5.47 -5.99 -20.70
C GLU A 149 -5.12 -6.61 -19.35
N LEU A 150 -6.03 -6.55 -18.37
CA LEU A 150 -5.88 -7.19 -17.04
C LEU A 150 -5.79 -8.72 -17.10
N ASN A 151 -6.23 -9.35 -18.20
CA ASN A 151 -6.17 -10.81 -18.36
C ASN A 151 -4.81 -11.31 -18.87
N THR A 152 -3.86 -10.39 -19.09
CA THR A 152 -2.55 -10.70 -19.64
C THR A 152 -1.45 -10.22 -18.70
N ALA A 153 -0.32 -10.92 -18.70
CA ALA A 153 0.82 -10.50 -17.90
C ALA A 153 1.45 -9.23 -18.50
N GLN A 154 1.39 -8.14 -17.74
CA GLN A 154 1.95 -6.85 -18.15
C GLN A 154 3.31 -6.59 -17.50
N LYS A 155 4.05 -5.62 -18.04
CA LYS A 155 5.29 -5.13 -17.40
C LYS A 155 4.93 -4.30 -16.17
N GLU A 156 5.83 -4.27 -15.18
CA GLU A 156 5.67 -3.48 -13.95
C GLU A 156 5.26 -2.02 -14.20
N GLN A 157 5.92 -1.34 -15.15
CA GLN A 157 5.58 0.04 -15.52
C GLN A 157 4.13 0.24 -16.00
N TRP A 158 3.52 -0.80 -16.57
CA TRP A 158 2.12 -0.77 -16.96
C TRP A 158 1.23 -0.80 -15.70
N TYR A 159 1.49 -1.70 -14.76
CA TYR A 159 0.75 -1.74 -13.49
C TYR A 159 0.91 -0.43 -12.72
N ASN A 160 2.11 0.14 -12.70
CA ASN A 160 2.37 1.43 -12.04
C ASN A 160 1.45 2.54 -12.58
N LYS A 161 1.21 2.57 -13.90
CA LYS A 161 0.39 3.61 -14.54
C LYS A 161 -1.11 3.34 -14.53
N HIS A 162 -1.51 2.07 -14.52
CA HIS A 162 -2.91 1.68 -14.76
C HIS A 162 -3.62 1.14 -13.52
N VAL A 163 -2.87 0.60 -12.54
CA VAL A 163 -3.42 -0.04 -11.33
C VAL A 163 -2.96 0.68 -10.07
N TRP A 164 -1.68 1.06 -9.99
CA TRP A 164 -1.14 1.70 -8.79
C TRP A 164 -1.33 3.22 -8.77
N LEU A 165 -1.38 3.88 -9.93
CA LEU A 165 -1.58 5.32 -10.00
C LEU A 165 -2.82 5.82 -9.25
N PRO A 166 -4.01 5.19 -9.35
CA PRO A 166 -5.15 5.61 -8.53
C PRO A 166 -4.87 5.60 -7.02
N ILE A 167 -4.07 4.66 -6.53
CA ILE A 167 -3.72 4.58 -5.09
C ILE A 167 -2.83 5.76 -4.69
N ASP A 168 -2.01 6.27 -5.60
CA ASP A 168 -1.20 7.46 -5.36
C ASP A 168 -2.07 8.73 -5.32
N THR A 169 -2.97 8.88 -6.30
CA THR A 169 -3.80 10.09 -6.44
C THR A 169 -4.90 10.22 -5.39
N VAL A 170 -5.16 9.18 -4.57
CA VAL A 170 -6.12 9.30 -3.46
C VAL A 170 -5.66 10.34 -2.44
N PHE A 171 -4.36 10.61 -2.39
CA PHE A 171 -3.75 11.53 -1.45
C PHE A 171 -3.51 12.94 -2.01
N ASP A 172 -4.06 13.27 -3.19
CA ASP A 172 -3.84 14.58 -3.83
C ASP A 172 -4.37 15.77 -3.00
N ASP A 173 -5.29 15.54 -2.07
CA ASP A 173 -5.80 16.53 -1.13
C ASP A 173 -4.88 16.75 0.09
N ILE A 174 -3.90 15.85 0.32
CA ILE A 174 -2.95 15.95 1.41
C ILE A 174 -1.70 16.68 0.94
N ASN A 175 -1.49 17.87 1.52
CA ASN A 175 -0.25 18.60 1.30
C ASN A 175 0.96 17.81 1.84
N SER A 176 2.06 17.83 1.08
CA SER A 176 3.39 17.30 1.48
C SER A 176 3.60 15.78 1.38
N ILE A 177 2.73 15.03 0.70
CA ILE A 177 3.08 13.68 0.24
C ILE A 177 3.86 13.80 -1.06
N HIS A 178 5.10 13.29 -1.05
CA HIS A 178 5.97 13.22 -2.22
C HIS A 178 6.36 11.77 -2.44
N ILE A 179 6.17 11.27 -3.66
CA ILE A 179 6.71 9.98 -4.07
C ILE A 179 8.23 10.10 -4.03
N VAL A 180 8.86 9.29 -3.19
CA VAL A 180 10.31 9.08 -3.23
C VAL A 180 10.56 8.05 -4.33
N ALA A 181 11.06 8.51 -5.47
CA ALA A 181 11.43 7.69 -6.62
C ALA A 181 12.87 7.20 -6.54
#